data_AF-A0AAW4IBF8-F1
#
_entry.id   AF-A0AAW4IBF8-F1
#
_cell.length_a   1.000
_cell.length_b   1.000
_cell.length_c   1.000
_cell.angle_alpha   90.00
_cell.angle_beta   90.00
_cell.angle_gamma   90.00
#
_symmetry.space_group_name_H-M   'P 1'
#
loop_
_entity.id
_entity.type
_entity.pdbx_description
1 polymer ?
#
loop_
_entity_poly.entity_id
_entity_poly.type
_entity_poly.pdbx_seq_one_letter_code
_entity_poly.pdbx_strand_id
1 'polypeptide(L)'
;DSYPMSLNGLVTGCNQKTSRDPVMNLSDAEAQEALDSLKLLTLAFESSGNRTTRWEHNFQRGVGVPEQSAVLLGLLMLRGPQTAGELRINAERWYRFADISSVEAFLDELQERSAEKGGPLVVQLPRAPGAREQRWAHLMCGPVDTSAGVSAPSSGGGGSTGTSAALQARVDALETEVANLRTTVQRLCTELGISPDSAPMSPPGQD
;
A
#
# COMPACT_ATOMS: atom_id res chain seq x y z
N ASP A 1 -11.54 -21.67 8.07
CA ASP A 1 -10.95 -21.58 9.41
C ASP A 1 -9.48 -21.98 9.33
N SER A 2 -8.64 -21.07 8.85
CA SER A 2 -7.24 -21.38 8.47
C SER A 2 -6.25 -20.36 9.04
N TYR A 3 -6.73 -19.47 9.92
CA TYR A 3 -5.94 -18.47 10.61
C TYR A 3 -5.49 -19.03 11.96
N PRO A 4 -4.23 -18.83 12.39
CA PRO A 4 -3.13 -18.18 11.66
C PRO A 4 -2.64 -18.99 10.45
N MET A 5 -2.12 -18.28 9.44
CA MET A 5 -1.80 -18.86 8.14
C MET A 5 -0.34 -19.32 8.05
N SER A 6 -0.08 -20.44 7.38
CA SER A 6 1.29 -20.82 6.99
C SER A 6 1.77 -19.99 5.79
N LEU A 7 3.08 -20.00 5.51
CA LEU A 7 3.66 -19.32 4.35
C LEU A 7 2.97 -19.72 3.03
N ASN A 8 2.78 -21.01 2.78
CA ASN A 8 2.06 -21.51 1.60
C ASN A 8 0.61 -20.99 1.55
N GLY A 9 -0.08 -20.94 2.69
CA GLY A 9 -1.42 -20.36 2.78
C GLY A 9 -1.44 -18.90 2.38
N LEU A 10 -0.45 -18.12 2.82
CA LEU A 10 -0.30 -16.70 2.46
C LEU A 10 -0.02 -16.52 0.97
N VAL A 11 0.95 -17.25 0.41
CA VAL A 11 1.29 -17.19 -1.03
C VAL A 11 0.09 -17.56 -1.90
N THR A 12 -0.61 -18.64 -1.54
CA THR A 12 -1.86 -19.04 -2.21
C THR A 12 -2.91 -17.93 -2.14
N GLY A 13 -3.00 -17.23 -1.00
CA GLY A 13 -3.87 -16.08 -0.80
C GLY A 13 -3.48 -14.87 -1.63
N CYS A 14 -2.19 -14.51 -1.70
CA CYS A 14 -1.69 -13.39 -2.49
C CYS A 14 -1.95 -13.60 -4.00
N ASN A 15 -1.77 -14.83 -4.48
CA ASN A 15 -1.85 -15.19 -5.90
C ASN A 15 -3.26 -15.58 -6.37
N GLN A 16 -4.31 -15.26 -5.61
CA GLN A 16 -5.69 -15.54 -6.01
C GLN A 16 -6.08 -14.76 -7.27
N LYS A 17 -6.82 -15.42 -8.17
CA LYS A 17 -7.35 -14.76 -9.39
C LYS A 17 -8.59 -13.90 -9.14
N THR A 18 -9.22 -14.06 -7.98
CA THR A 18 -10.42 -13.32 -7.59
C THR A 18 -10.13 -12.48 -6.36
N SER A 19 -10.82 -11.35 -6.23
CA SER A 19 -10.62 -10.42 -5.11
C SER A 19 -9.19 -9.90 -4.97
N ARG A 20 -8.45 -9.84 -6.09
CA ARG A 20 -7.13 -9.25 -6.23
C ARG A 20 -7.11 -8.33 -7.43
N ASP A 21 -6.58 -7.13 -7.26
CA ASP A 21 -6.29 -6.21 -8.35
C ASP A 21 -5.05 -5.37 -7.99
N PRO A 22 -3.90 -5.56 -8.66
CA PRO A 22 -3.66 -6.53 -9.74
C PRO A 22 -3.58 -7.97 -9.22
N VAL A 23 -3.79 -8.94 -10.12
CA VAL A 23 -3.48 -10.35 -9.84
C VAL A 23 -1.96 -10.51 -9.79
N MET A 24 -1.46 -11.13 -8.71
CA MET A 24 -0.03 -11.33 -8.47
C MET A 24 0.39 -12.79 -8.68
N ASN A 25 1.69 -13.00 -8.80
CA ASN A 25 2.33 -14.32 -8.82
C ASN A 25 3.63 -14.28 -7.99
N LEU A 26 3.47 -14.12 -6.68
CA LEU A 26 4.58 -14.06 -5.72
C LEU A 26 5.16 -15.46 -5.47
N SER A 27 6.48 -15.51 -5.30
CA SER A 27 7.22 -16.66 -4.80
C SER A 27 7.21 -16.73 -3.26
N ASP A 28 7.53 -17.90 -2.72
CA ASP A 28 7.70 -18.09 -1.28
C ASP A 28 8.78 -17.17 -0.68
N ALA A 29 9.84 -16.88 -1.44
CA ALA A 29 10.94 -16.02 -1.00
C ALA A 29 10.49 -14.55 -0.88
N GLU A 30 9.80 -14.02 -1.89
CA GLU A 30 9.25 -12.64 -1.85
C GLU A 30 8.22 -12.48 -0.72
N ALA A 31 7.37 -13.48 -0.50
CA ALA A 31 6.40 -13.47 0.59
C ALA A 31 7.09 -13.50 1.96
N GLN A 32 8.16 -14.28 2.11
CA GLN A 32 8.94 -14.34 3.35
C GLN A 32 9.67 -13.02 3.63
N GLU A 33 10.29 -12.41 2.62
CA GLU A 33 10.94 -11.10 2.75
C GLU A 33 9.95 -10.00 3.18
N ALA A 34 8.74 -10.00 2.60
CA ALA A 34 7.67 -9.09 2.99
C ALA A 34 7.23 -9.33 4.45
N LEU A 35 7.09 -10.58 4.88
CA LEU A 35 6.75 -10.93 6.26
C LEU A 35 7.82 -10.48 7.25
N ASP A 36 9.09 -10.67 6.92
CA ASP A 36 10.20 -10.23 7.77
C ASP A 36 10.21 -8.70 7.92
N SER A 37 9.93 -7.97 6.83
CA SER A 37 9.74 -6.52 6.88
C SER A 37 8.56 -6.11 7.75
N LEU A 38 7.42 -6.81 7.66
CA LEU A 38 6.22 -6.54 8.47
C LEU A 38 6.42 -6.86 9.96
N LYS A 39 7.26 -7.85 10.30
CA LYS A 39 7.65 -8.12 11.70
C LYS A 39 8.37 -6.95 12.33
N LEU A 40 9.32 -6.34 11.60
CA LEU A 40 10.05 -5.16 12.07
C LEU A 40 9.11 -3.99 12.39
N LEU A 41 7.99 -3.89 11.65
CA LEU A 41 6.94 -2.91 11.87
C LEU A 41 5.90 -3.33 12.92
N THR A 42 6.06 -4.50 13.57
CA THR A 42 5.09 -5.04 14.53
C THR A 42 3.69 -5.24 13.93
N LEU A 43 3.62 -5.45 12.59
CA LEU A 43 2.38 -5.66 11.85
C LEU A 43 2.08 -7.15 11.60
N ALA A 44 3.09 -8.00 11.70
CA ALA A 44 2.95 -9.45 11.62
C ALA A 44 3.70 -10.12 12.78
N PHE A 45 3.13 -11.20 13.32
CA PHE A 45 3.73 -12.01 14.37
C PHE A 45 3.81 -13.48 13.96
N GLU A 46 4.88 -14.13 14.38
CA GLU A 46 5.01 -15.57 14.30
C GLU A 46 4.33 -16.22 15.50
N SER A 47 3.39 -17.12 15.21
CA SER A 47 2.74 -17.95 16.21
C SER A 47 3.64 -19.14 16.54
N SER A 48 4.23 -19.14 17.74
CA SER A 48 5.11 -20.22 18.22
C SER A 48 4.31 -21.41 18.75
N GLY A 49 4.77 -22.64 18.50
CA GLY A 49 4.19 -23.87 19.08
C GLY A 49 3.65 -24.88 18.08
N ASN A 50 3.63 -24.53 16.78
CA ASN A 50 3.24 -25.44 15.71
C ASN A 50 4.48 -26.00 14.99
N ARG A 51 4.38 -27.22 14.44
CA ARG A 51 5.43 -27.86 13.61
C ARG A 51 5.79 -27.04 12.35
N THR A 52 4.93 -26.10 11.97
CA THR A 52 5.10 -25.19 10.84
C THR A 52 4.85 -23.78 11.34
N THR A 53 5.78 -22.86 11.06
CA THR A 53 5.62 -21.42 11.36
C THR A 53 4.33 -20.90 10.77
N ARG A 54 3.58 -20.18 11.61
CA ARG A 54 2.30 -19.58 11.25
C ARG A 54 2.31 -18.10 11.57
N TRP A 55 1.53 -17.34 10.83
CA TRP A 55 1.59 -15.90 10.81
C TRP A 55 0.24 -15.29 11.20
N GLU A 56 0.31 -14.33 12.10
CA GLU A 56 -0.80 -13.52 12.60
C GLU A 56 -0.58 -12.07 12.21
N HIS A 57 -1.65 -11.37 11.82
CA HIS A 57 -1.59 -9.93 11.63
C HIS A 57 -1.85 -9.20 12.94
N ASN A 58 -1.24 -8.02 13.09
CA ASN A 58 -1.50 -7.08 14.18
C ASN A 58 -2.03 -5.74 13.65
N PHE A 59 -2.63 -5.75 12.46
CA PHE A 59 -2.98 -4.54 11.72
C PHE A 59 -3.82 -3.53 12.50
N GLN A 60 -4.89 -3.95 13.21
CA GLN A 60 -5.73 -3.00 13.96
C GLN A 60 -4.95 -2.24 15.03
N ARG A 61 -4.10 -2.93 15.79
CA ARG A 61 -3.30 -2.29 16.85
C ARG A 61 -2.13 -1.51 16.28
N GLY A 62 -1.45 -2.06 15.27
CA GLY A 62 -0.29 -1.43 14.64
C GLY A 62 -0.65 -0.13 13.92
N VAL A 63 -1.80 -0.07 13.26
CA VAL A 63 -2.30 1.13 12.57
C VAL A 63 -3.19 2.00 13.48
N GLY A 64 -3.67 1.45 14.60
CA GLY A 64 -4.51 2.17 15.54
C GLY A 64 -5.89 2.50 14.97
N VAL A 65 -6.56 1.49 14.39
CA VAL A 65 -7.88 1.61 13.75
C VAL A 65 -8.84 0.52 14.24
N PRO A 66 -10.15 0.79 14.29
CA PRO A 66 -11.13 -0.23 14.63
C PRO A 66 -11.25 -1.30 13.53
N GLU A 67 -11.91 -2.41 13.83
CA GLU A 67 -12.06 -3.55 12.92
C GLU A 67 -12.72 -3.16 11.58
N GLN A 68 -13.75 -2.31 11.63
CA GLN A 68 -14.47 -1.83 10.47
C GLN A 68 -13.54 -1.10 9.48
N SER A 69 -12.76 -0.16 10.01
CA SER A 69 -11.76 0.58 9.25
C SER A 69 -10.65 -0.32 8.72
N ALA A 70 -10.20 -1.31 9.50
CA ALA A 70 -9.21 -2.29 9.06
C ALA A 70 -9.70 -3.15 7.89
N VAL A 71 -10.98 -3.55 7.90
CA VAL A 71 -11.60 -4.28 6.78
C VAL A 71 -11.62 -3.43 5.51
N LEU A 72 -12.01 -2.15 5.60
CA LEU A 72 -12.03 -1.24 4.45
C LEU A 72 -10.63 -1.02 3.89
N LEU A 73 -9.64 -0.76 4.75
CA LEU A 73 -8.23 -0.63 4.34
C LEU A 73 -7.72 -1.93 3.69
N GLY A 74 -8.05 -3.09 4.26
CA GLY A 74 -7.71 -4.39 3.70
C GLY A 74 -8.25 -4.58 2.28
N LEU A 75 -9.51 -4.22 2.04
CA LEU A 75 -10.12 -4.31 0.71
C LEU A 75 -9.49 -3.35 -0.28
N LEU A 76 -9.19 -2.12 0.13
CA LEU A 76 -8.52 -1.14 -0.71
C LEU A 76 -7.10 -1.59 -1.08
N MET A 77 -6.36 -2.21 -0.15
CA MET A 77 -5.02 -2.76 -0.42
C MET A 77 -5.07 -3.97 -1.36
N LEU A 78 -6.12 -4.79 -1.28
CA LEU A 78 -6.24 -6.00 -2.10
C LEU A 78 -6.79 -5.74 -3.51
N ARG A 79 -7.59 -4.67 -3.69
CA ARG A 79 -8.36 -4.45 -4.93
C ARG A 79 -8.26 -3.03 -5.48
N GLY A 80 -7.37 -2.21 -4.92
CA GLY A 80 -7.22 -0.82 -5.33
C GLY A 80 -8.44 0.07 -5.04
N PRO A 81 -8.55 1.21 -5.75
CA PRO A 81 -9.58 2.20 -5.47
C PRO A 81 -11.00 1.73 -5.80
N GLN A 82 -11.91 1.83 -4.83
CA GLN A 82 -13.29 1.33 -4.92
C GLN A 82 -14.31 2.37 -4.47
N THR A 83 -15.56 2.27 -4.94
CA THR A 83 -16.67 3.08 -4.39
C THR A 83 -17.13 2.55 -3.03
N ALA A 84 -17.83 3.36 -2.25
CA ALA A 84 -18.41 2.90 -0.97
C ALA A 84 -19.41 1.74 -1.15
N GLY A 85 -20.17 1.74 -2.25
CA GLY A 85 -21.06 0.64 -2.61
C GLY A 85 -20.31 -0.65 -2.92
N GLU A 86 -19.23 -0.58 -3.71
CA GLU A 86 -18.35 -1.73 -3.99
C GLU A 86 -17.72 -2.27 -2.70
N LEU A 87 -17.21 -1.40 -1.83
CA LEU A 87 -16.61 -1.76 -0.55
C LEU A 87 -17.61 -2.49 0.35
N ARG A 88 -18.86 -2.00 0.45
CA ARG A 88 -19.91 -2.65 1.25
C ARG A 88 -20.19 -4.07 0.78
N ILE A 89 -20.30 -4.28 -0.54
CA ILE A 89 -20.56 -5.60 -1.12
C ILE A 89 -19.36 -6.53 -0.89
N ASN A 90 -18.14 -6.05 -1.13
CA ASN A 90 -16.92 -6.85 -1.02
C ASN A 90 -16.55 -7.16 0.45
N ALA A 91 -16.98 -6.32 1.39
CA ALA A 91 -16.77 -6.53 2.82
C ALA A 91 -17.72 -7.55 3.45
N GLU A 92 -18.82 -7.95 2.80
CA GLU A 92 -19.93 -8.68 3.43
C GLU A 92 -19.50 -9.96 4.17
N ARG A 93 -18.45 -10.64 3.69
CA ARG A 93 -17.88 -11.84 4.32
C ARG A 93 -16.94 -11.57 5.49
N TRP A 94 -16.36 -10.38 5.57
CA TRP A 94 -15.42 -9.95 6.61
C TRP A 94 -16.15 -9.19 7.71
N TYR A 95 -16.94 -8.19 7.33
CA TYR A 95 -17.76 -7.38 8.23
C TYR A 95 -19.02 -6.88 7.51
N ARG A 96 -20.18 -7.05 8.14
CA ARG A 96 -21.46 -6.65 7.55
C ARG A 96 -21.83 -5.23 7.97
N PHE A 97 -21.54 -4.27 7.10
CA PHE A 97 -21.97 -2.87 7.26
C PHE A 97 -23.49 -2.72 7.09
N ALA A 98 -24.09 -1.82 7.85
CA ALA A 98 -25.55 -1.60 7.83
C ALA A 98 -26.00 -1.10 6.44
N ASP A 99 -25.41 -0.01 5.99
CA ASP A 99 -25.71 0.67 4.73
C ASP A 99 -24.46 1.34 4.14
N ILE A 100 -24.60 1.97 2.97
CA ILE A 100 -23.49 2.67 2.30
C ILE A 100 -23.02 3.86 3.14
N SER A 101 -23.94 4.60 3.76
CA SER A 101 -23.64 5.75 4.62
C SER A 101 -22.72 5.37 5.79
N SER A 102 -22.90 4.17 6.36
CA SER A 102 -22.02 3.67 7.42
C SER A 102 -20.59 3.43 6.93
N VAL A 103 -20.42 2.98 5.68
CA VAL A 103 -19.09 2.81 5.07
C VAL A 103 -18.45 4.17 4.81
N GLU A 104 -19.21 5.12 4.28
CA GLU A 104 -18.74 6.49 4.04
C GLU A 104 -18.28 7.15 5.34
N ALA A 105 -19.05 7.02 6.43
CA ALA A 105 -18.68 7.59 7.73
C ALA A 105 -17.31 7.07 8.24
N PHE A 106 -17.01 5.77 8.08
CA PHE A 106 -15.70 5.23 8.46
C PHE A 106 -14.57 5.69 7.51
N LEU A 107 -14.87 5.92 6.22
CA LEU A 107 -13.90 6.43 5.26
C LEU A 107 -13.59 7.91 5.52
N ASP A 108 -14.60 8.71 5.83
CA ASP A 108 -14.46 10.11 6.23
C ASP A 108 -13.63 10.20 7.52
N GLU A 109 -13.90 9.38 8.54
CA GLU A 109 -13.09 9.34 9.77
C GLU A 109 -11.62 8.97 9.47
N LEU A 110 -11.38 8.04 8.54
CA LEU A 110 -10.02 7.67 8.12
C LEU A 110 -9.32 8.77 7.33
N GLN A 111 -10.04 9.61 6.58
CA GLN A 111 -9.51 10.76 5.86
C GLN A 111 -9.28 11.97 6.79
N GLU A 112 -10.12 12.17 7.80
CA GLU A 112 -10.03 13.28 8.76
C GLU A 112 -9.11 12.95 9.95
N ARG A 113 -8.52 11.75 9.97
CA ARG A 113 -7.64 11.27 11.02
C ARG A 113 -6.47 12.24 11.29
N SER A 114 -6.30 12.63 12.55
CA SER A 114 -5.35 13.67 12.96
C SER A 114 -3.88 13.29 12.72
N ALA A 115 -3.03 14.31 12.54
CA ALA A 115 -1.59 14.13 12.38
C ALA A 115 -0.94 13.42 13.59
N GLU A 116 -1.42 13.69 14.81
CA GLU A 116 -0.95 13.02 16.04
C GLU A 116 -1.17 11.50 16.01
N LYS A 117 -2.22 11.03 15.31
CA LYS A 117 -2.48 9.61 15.12
C LYS A 117 -1.69 9.04 13.94
N GLY A 118 -1.00 9.86 13.14
CA GLY A 118 -0.30 9.45 11.92
C GLY A 118 -0.98 9.89 10.63
N GLY A 119 -1.99 10.77 10.71
CA GLY A 119 -2.60 11.40 9.54
C GLY A 119 -3.65 10.54 8.81
N PRO A 120 -4.11 11.03 7.64
CA PRO A 120 -5.11 10.38 6.81
C PRO A 120 -4.61 9.03 6.29
N LEU A 121 -5.48 8.03 6.30
CA LEU A 121 -5.17 6.68 5.80
C LEU A 121 -5.88 6.35 4.48
N VAL A 122 -6.85 7.18 4.09
CA VAL A 122 -7.56 7.10 2.82
C VAL A 122 -7.73 8.49 2.22
N VAL A 123 -8.02 8.53 0.93
CA VAL A 123 -8.37 9.75 0.20
C VAL A 123 -9.52 9.48 -0.75
N GLN A 124 -10.48 10.39 -0.80
CA GLN A 124 -11.51 10.42 -1.84
C GLN A 124 -10.91 10.96 -3.15
N LEU A 125 -10.95 10.14 -4.20
CA LEU A 125 -10.43 10.51 -5.51
C LEU A 125 -11.45 11.35 -6.30
N PRO A 126 -10.97 12.27 -7.16
CA PRO A 126 -11.83 12.96 -8.10
C PRO A 126 -12.67 11.99 -8.91
N ARG A 127 -13.91 12.39 -9.17
CA ARG A 127 -14.86 11.60 -9.94
C ARG A 127 -14.34 11.42 -11.37
N ALA A 128 -14.18 10.16 -11.79
CA ALA A 128 -13.78 9.85 -13.15
C ALA A 128 -14.84 10.34 -14.16
N PRO A 129 -14.46 10.75 -15.39
CA PRO A 129 -15.40 11.16 -16.42
C PRO A 129 -16.50 10.11 -16.66
N GLY A 130 -17.76 10.49 -16.51
CA GLY A 130 -18.90 9.60 -16.71
C GLY A 130 -19.23 8.65 -15.56
N ALA A 131 -18.37 8.54 -14.53
CA ALA A 131 -18.71 7.80 -13.31
C ALA A 131 -19.86 8.50 -12.56
N ARG A 132 -20.64 7.76 -11.77
CA ARG A 132 -21.69 8.32 -10.89
C ARG A 132 -21.21 8.61 -9.47
N GLU A 133 -20.28 7.79 -9.00
CA GLU A 133 -19.77 7.79 -7.63
C GLU A 133 -18.27 8.05 -7.63
N GLN A 134 -17.78 8.59 -6.51
CA GLN A 134 -16.35 8.77 -6.27
C GLN A 134 -15.74 7.46 -5.75
N ARG A 135 -14.43 7.30 -5.96
CA ARG A 135 -13.68 6.15 -5.46
C ARG A 135 -12.76 6.58 -4.32
N TRP A 136 -12.55 5.67 -3.40
CA TRP A 136 -11.64 5.83 -2.27
C TRP A 136 -10.38 5.04 -2.52
N ALA A 137 -9.22 5.61 -2.19
CA ALA A 137 -7.92 4.94 -2.24
C ALA A 137 -7.26 4.98 -0.86
N HIS A 138 -6.45 3.97 -0.54
CA HIS A 138 -5.67 3.98 0.70
C HIS A 138 -4.36 4.76 0.51
N LEU A 139 -3.81 5.28 1.61
CA LEU A 139 -2.53 6.01 1.65
C LEU A 139 -1.39 5.20 2.30
N MET A 140 -1.64 3.93 2.64
CA MET A 140 -0.65 3.04 3.27
C MET A 140 0.65 2.84 2.47
N CYS A 141 0.62 3.08 1.15
CA CYS A 141 1.80 2.98 0.26
C CYS A 141 2.29 4.36 -0.22
N GLY A 142 1.97 5.42 0.53
CA GLY A 142 2.30 6.80 0.20
C GLY A 142 1.18 7.54 -0.54
N PRO A 143 1.46 8.79 -0.98
CA PRO A 143 0.48 9.63 -1.66
C PRO A 143 -0.03 8.99 -2.95
N VAL A 144 -1.34 8.96 -3.12
CA VAL A 144 -1.98 8.55 -4.37
C VAL A 144 -2.11 9.76 -5.27
N ASP A 145 -1.76 9.59 -6.54
CA ASP A 145 -1.87 10.63 -7.53
C ASP A 145 -3.36 10.85 -7.87
N THR A 146 -3.98 11.80 -7.19
CA THR A 146 -5.40 12.15 -7.37
C THR A 146 -5.68 12.78 -8.73
N SER A 147 -4.63 13.21 -9.44
CA SER A 147 -4.69 13.73 -10.80
C SER A 147 -4.92 12.64 -11.86
N ALA A 148 -4.57 11.38 -11.55
CA ALA A 148 -4.54 10.27 -12.50
C ALA A 148 -5.91 9.59 -12.75
N GLY A 149 -7.03 10.23 -12.38
CA GLY A 149 -8.40 9.77 -12.65
C GLY A 149 -8.81 9.71 -14.15
N VAL A 150 -7.85 9.70 -15.07
CA VAL A 150 -8.04 9.73 -16.53
C VAL A 150 -7.91 8.34 -17.18
N SER A 151 -7.38 7.34 -16.48
CA SER A 151 -7.27 5.99 -17.05
C SER A 151 -8.47 5.12 -16.68
N ALA A 152 -9.47 5.12 -17.56
CA ALA A 152 -10.49 4.08 -17.59
C ALA A 152 -9.85 2.68 -17.64
N PRO A 153 -10.50 1.62 -17.12
CA PRO A 153 -10.05 0.26 -17.31
C PRO A 153 -10.20 -0.07 -18.80
N SER A 154 -9.10 0.03 -19.55
CA SER A 154 -9.05 -0.39 -20.95
C SER A 154 -8.53 -1.81 -20.99
N SER A 155 -9.47 -2.71 -21.24
CA SER A 155 -9.23 -4.02 -21.82
C SER A 155 -8.23 -3.92 -22.97
N GLY A 156 -7.10 -4.63 -22.83
CA GLY A 156 -6.31 -5.20 -23.93
C GLY A 156 -5.59 -4.24 -24.89
N GLY A 157 -4.26 -4.15 -24.73
CA GLY A 157 -3.33 -4.04 -25.86
C GLY A 157 -2.80 -2.63 -26.19
N GLY A 158 -1.55 -2.38 -25.80
CA GLY A 158 -0.67 -1.39 -26.45
C GLY A 158 -0.68 0.02 -25.84
N GLY A 159 0.06 0.23 -24.75
CA GLY A 159 0.23 1.57 -24.16
C GLY A 159 1.36 1.68 -23.12
N SER A 160 2.48 0.98 -23.31
CA SER A 160 3.63 0.99 -22.39
C SER A 160 4.42 2.32 -22.36
N THR A 161 4.22 3.19 -23.34
CA THR A 161 4.99 4.43 -23.49
C THR A 161 4.60 5.53 -22.49
N GLY A 162 3.32 5.59 -22.08
CA GLY A 162 2.84 6.63 -21.17
C GLY A 162 3.26 6.42 -19.72
N THR A 163 3.24 5.16 -19.25
CA THR A 163 3.72 4.79 -17.91
C THR A 163 5.24 4.91 -17.83
N SER A 164 5.98 4.53 -18.88
CA SER A 164 7.44 4.70 -18.94
C SER A 164 7.86 6.16 -18.86
N ALA A 165 7.20 7.06 -19.58
CA ALA A 165 7.49 8.49 -19.52
C ALA A 165 7.19 9.12 -18.15
N ALA A 166 6.08 8.71 -17.50
CA ALA A 166 5.75 9.15 -16.15
C ALA A 166 6.71 8.59 -15.09
N LEU A 167 7.16 7.34 -15.27
CA LEU A 167 8.17 6.73 -14.41
C LEU A 167 9.52 7.45 -14.57
N GLN A 168 9.92 7.76 -15.79
CA GLN A 168 11.16 8.49 -16.09
C GLN A 168 11.14 9.88 -15.45
N ALA A 169 10.05 10.63 -15.60
CA ALA A 169 9.92 11.95 -14.97
C ALA A 169 10.01 11.88 -13.42
N ARG A 170 9.50 10.80 -12.82
CA ARG A 170 9.61 10.56 -11.38
C ARG A 170 11.02 10.17 -10.97
N VAL A 171 11.73 9.38 -11.77
CA VAL A 171 13.14 9.05 -11.56
C VAL A 171 13.98 10.33 -11.62
N ASP A 172 13.81 11.16 -12.65
CA ASP A 172 14.56 12.41 -12.82
C ASP A 172 14.33 13.38 -11.63
N ALA A 173 13.09 13.48 -11.15
CA ALA A 173 12.73 14.29 -9.99
C ALA A 173 13.40 13.77 -8.70
N LEU A 174 13.37 12.45 -8.49
CA LEU A 174 14.00 11.81 -7.32
C LEU A 174 15.53 11.92 -7.37
N GLU A 175 16.15 11.77 -8.53
CA GLU A 175 17.59 11.97 -8.70
C GLU A 175 18.02 13.40 -8.36
N THR A 176 17.21 14.38 -8.76
CA THR A 176 17.43 15.79 -8.43
C THR A 176 17.31 16.03 -6.92
N GLU A 177 16.30 15.44 -6.28
CA GLU A 177 16.10 15.56 -4.83
C GLU A 177 17.23 14.89 -4.05
N VAL A 178 17.68 13.70 -4.48
CA VAL A 178 18.84 13.01 -3.89
C VAL A 178 20.11 13.84 -4.04
N ALA A 179 20.33 14.48 -5.19
CA ALA A 179 21.48 15.37 -5.38
C ALA A 179 21.45 16.58 -4.43
N ASN A 180 20.27 17.19 -4.24
CA ASN A 180 20.09 18.31 -3.32
C ASN A 180 20.30 17.90 -1.86
N LEU A 181 19.77 16.74 -1.46
CA LEU A 181 19.94 16.19 -0.12
C LEU A 181 21.40 15.83 0.14
N ARG A 182 22.09 15.18 -0.80
CA ARG A 182 23.53 14.88 -0.70
C ARG A 182 24.36 16.15 -0.52
N THR A 183 24.05 17.21 -1.28
CA THR A 183 24.72 18.51 -1.15
C THR A 183 24.50 19.12 0.24
N THR A 184 23.25 19.05 0.73
CA THR A 184 22.89 19.56 2.06
C THR A 184 23.60 18.79 3.18
N VAL A 185 23.61 17.45 3.09
CA VAL A 185 24.32 16.57 4.02
C VAL A 185 25.81 16.87 4.00
N GLN A 186 26.42 17.02 2.83
CA GLN A 186 27.84 17.35 2.71
C GLN A 186 28.18 18.70 3.35
N ARG A 187 27.32 19.72 3.17
CA ARG A 187 27.48 21.02 3.83
C ARG A 187 27.41 20.89 5.34
N LEU A 188 26.41 20.18 5.88
CA LEU A 188 26.24 19.96 7.31
C LEU A 188 27.39 19.13 7.92
N CYS A 189 27.83 18.08 7.22
CA CYS A 189 28.99 17.29 7.61
C CYS A 189 30.26 18.15 7.69
N THR A 190 30.46 19.06 6.74
CA THR A 190 31.60 19.99 6.72
C THR A 190 31.53 20.99 7.89
N GLU A 191 30.36 21.56 8.15
CA GLU A 191 30.13 22.49 9.27
C GLU A 191 30.33 21.81 10.64
N LEU A 192 30.01 20.52 10.76
CA LEU A 192 30.12 19.75 12.00
C LEU A 192 31.45 18.99 12.15
N GLY A 193 32.35 19.04 11.16
CA GLY A 193 33.62 18.32 11.19
C GLY A 193 33.49 16.79 11.11
N ILE A 194 32.37 16.30 10.59
CA ILE A 194 32.06 14.86 10.47
C ILE A 194 32.35 14.44 9.02
N SER A 195 33.15 13.41 8.82
CA SER A 195 33.36 12.85 7.47
C SER A 195 32.14 12.00 7.07
N PRO A 196 31.49 12.25 5.93
CA PRO A 196 30.45 11.35 5.43
C PRO A 196 31.14 10.06 4.99
N ASP A 197 30.85 8.95 5.68
CA ASP A 197 31.39 7.64 5.33
C ASP A 197 30.92 7.28 3.91
N SER A 198 31.85 7.27 2.96
CA SER A 198 31.55 7.08 1.54
C SER A 198 31.69 5.61 1.16
N ALA A 199 30.57 4.90 1.03
CA ALA A 199 30.50 3.72 0.19
C ALA A 199 29.82 4.11 -1.13
N PRO A 200 30.52 4.11 -2.28
CA PRO A 200 29.86 4.26 -3.57
C PRO A 200 29.13 2.95 -3.89
N MET A 201 27.81 2.92 -3.71
CA MET A 201 26.99 1.83 -4.26
C MET A 201 26.79 2.12 -5.75
N SER A 202 27.54 1.42 -6.60
CA SER A 202 27.37 1.44 -8.05
C SER A 202 25.93 1.08 -8.44
N PRO A 203 25.35 1.71 -9.48
CA PRO A 203 24.02 1.35 -9.95
C PRO A 203 24.03 -0.08 -10.53
N PRO A 204 23.06 -0.94 -10.20
CA PRO A 204 22.93 -2.25 -10.83
C PRO A 204 22.44 -2.07 -12.28
N GLY A 205 23.21 -2.55 -13.27
CA GLY A 205 22.70 -2.70 -14.64
C GLY A 205 23.54 -2.14 -15.80
N GLN A 206 24.87 -2.04 -15.68
CA GLN A 206 25.76 -1.95 -16.85
C GLN A 206 26.81 -3.07 -16.79
N ASP A 207 26.37 -4.28 -17.13
CA ASP A 207 27.06 -5.27 -17.97
C ASP A 207 26.18 -6.52 -18.13
#